data_AF-A0A5C6LQ75-F1
#
_entry.id   AF-A0A5C6LQ75-F1
#
_cell.length_a   1.000
_cell.length_b   1.000
_cell.length_c   1.000
_cell.angle_alpha   90.00
_cell.angle_beta   90.00
_cell.angle_gamma   90.00
#
_symmetry.space_group_name_H-M   'P 1'
#
loop_
_entity.id
_entity.type
_entity.pdbx_description
1 polymer ?
#
loop_
_entity_poly.entity_id
_entity_poly.type
_entity_poly.pdbx_seq_one_letter_code
_entity_poly.pdbx_strand_id
1 'polypeptide(L)'
;MITPGGEIALIDMELSYSIGQNLPLHPYQLGTHGFMSPQQLRTLTPTTQEDIFALGAIIAQMWTYISPSKMNDTSFEELKKRLYFFIPDLLIANIAIQCMHPDPAERPNLPTIRNVINDYKRAAPSVQRQRPDVYQYNKEGFTIRFNRL
;
A
#
# COMPACT_ATOMS: atom_id res chain seq x y z
N MET A 1 5.36 9.64 -0.07
CA MET A 1 6.54 10.37 -0.62
C MET A 1 7.81 9.72 -0.11
N ILE A 2 8.85 9.63 -0.95
CA ILE A 2 10.20 9.26 -0.52
C ILE A 2 11.01 10.56 -0.41
N THR A 3 11.56 10.86 0.77
CA THR A 3 12.37 12.06 0.99
C THR A 3 13.75 11.92 0.32
N PRO A 4 14.52 13.01 0.12
CA PRO A 4 15.90 12.91 -0.36
C PRO A 4 16.81 12.04 0.53
N GLY A 5 16.47 11.89 1.81
CA GLY A 5 17.14 10.98 2.74
C GLY A 5 16.75 9.50 2.59
N GLY A 6 15.80 9.18 1.71
CA GLY A 6 15.29 7.83 1.51
C GLY A 6 14.22 7.39 2.51
N GLU A 7 13.71 8.32 3.33
CA GLU A 7 12.64 8.04 4.28
C GLU A 7 11.26 8.09 3.61
N ILE A 8 10.31 7.33 4.15
CA ILE A 8 8.94 7.31 3.63
C ILE A 8 8.07 8.20 4.51
N ALA A 9 7.43 9.19 3.90
CA ALA A 9 6.44 10.06 4.54
C ALA A 9 5.06 9.85 3.91
N LEU A 10 4.04 9.71 4.76
CA LEU A 10 2.64 9.83 4.33
C LEU A 10 2.37 11.30 4.01
N ILE A 11 1.68 11.55 2.90
CA ILE A 11 1.35 12.89 2.41
C ILE A 11 -0.11 12.88 1.97
N ASP A 12 -0.59 14.04 1.54
CA ASP A 12 -1.90 14.17 0.89
C ASP A 12 -3.07 13.77 1.80
N MET A 13 -3.29 14.58 2.84
CA MET A 13 -4.31 14.34 3.87
C MET A 13 -5.66 14.99 3.51
N GLU A 14 -5.84 15.47 2.27
CA GLU A 14 -6.98 16.30 1.88
C GLU A 14 -8.34 15.57 1.96
N LEU A 15 -8.33 14.23 1.85
CA LEU A 15 -9.50 13.36 1.96
C LEU A 15 -9.57 12.63 3.31
N SER A 16 -8.83 13.07 4.32
CA SER A 16 -8.81 12.40 5.63
C SER A 16 -10.10 12.63 6.41
N TYR A 17 -10.54 11.58 7.10
CA TYR A 17 -11.67 11.62 8.03
C TYR A 17 -11.16 11.69 9.47
N SER A 18 -11.64 12.68 10.21
CA SER A 18 -11.36 12.82 11.64
C SER A 18 -12.31 11.94 12.44
N ILE A 19 -11.86 10.76 12.85
CA ILE A 19 -12.65 9.82 13.68
C ILE A 19 -13.06 10.47 15.00
N GLY A 20 -12.14 11.20 15.65
CA GLY A 20 -12.41 11.83 16.95
C GLY A 20 -13.43 12.98 16.88
N GLN A 21 -13.54 13.65 15.73
CA GLN A 21 -14.52 14.73 15.52
C GLN A 21 -15.74 14.29 14.70
N ASN A 22 -15.70 13.06 14.16
CA ASN A 22 -16.71 12.54 13.24
C ASN A 22 -16.93 13.47 12.02
N LEU A 23 -15.83 13.99 11.46
CA LEU A 23 -15.84 14.97 10.36
C LEU A 23 -15.01 14.52 9.16
N PRO A 24 -15.40 14.92 7.92
CA PRO A 24 -16.62 15.65 7.58
C PRO A 24 -17.91 14.85 7.87
N LEU A 25 -19.04 15.54 8.03
CA LEU A 25 -20.34 14.89 8.35
C LEU A 25 -20.74 13.84 7.30
N HIS A 26 -20.36 14.05 6.05
CA HIS A 26 -20.56 13.11 4.96
C HIS A 26 -19.20 12.57 4.50
N PRO A 27 -19.04 11.25 4.36
CA PRO A 27 -17.82 10.66 3.82
C PRO A 27 -17.53 11.18 2.42
N TYR A 28 -16.25 11.33 2.09
CA TYR A 28 -15.84 11.67 0.73
C TYR A 28 -16.28 10.56 -0.23
N GLN A 29 -16.84 10.95 -1.37
CA GLN A 29 -17.15 10.05 -2.49
C GLN A 29 -15.97 9.92 -3.47
N LEU A 30 -14.85 10.54 -3.14
CA LEU A 30 -13.62 10.56 -3.92
C LEU A 30 -12.63 9.51 -3.38
N GLY A 31 -11.76 9.05 -4.27
CA GLY A 31 -10.66 8.17 -3.96
C GLY A 31 -10.10 7.54 -5.23
N THR A 32 -8.95 6.88 -5.11
CA THR A 32 -8.34 6.20 -6.24
C THR A 32 -8.96 4.82 -6.43
N HIS A 33 -9.59 4.59 -7.58
CA HIS A 33 -10.19 3.31 -7.91
C HIS A 33 -9.18 2.16 -7.78
N GLY A 34 -9.61 1.04 -7.18
CA GLY A 34 -8.75 -0.09 -6.84
C GLY A 34 -8.04 0.01 -5.48
N PHE A 35 -7.94 1.20 -4.87
CA PHE A 35 -7.43 1.36 -3.51
C PHE A 35 -8.56 1.57 -2.49
N MET A 36 -9.71 2.07 -2.94
CA MET A 36 -10.90 2.23 -2.10
C MET A 36 -11.44 0.87 -1.64
N SER A 37 -11.77 0.75 -0.35
CA SER A 37 -12.44 -0.43 0.18
C SER A 37 -13.89 -0.53 -0.33
N PRO A 38 -14.53 -1.71 -0.28
CA PRO A 38 -15.95 -1.84 -0.60
C PRO A 38 -16.86 -0.93 0.23
N GLN A 39 -16.47 -0.61 1.47
CA GLN A 39 -17.21 0.28 2.37
C GLN A 39 -17.09 1.73 1.91
N GLN A 40 -15.89 2.16 1.49
CA GLN A 40 -15.67 3.50 0.93
C GLN A 40 -16.44 3.68 -0.37
N LEU A 41 -16.47 2.67 -1.26
CA LEU A 41 -17.28 2.69 -2.48
C LEU A 41 -18.79 2.83 -2.22
N ARG A 42 -19.26 2.35 -1.06
CA ARG A 42 -20.64 2.47 -0.60
C ARG A 42 -20.87 3.73 0.25
N THR A 43 -19.87 4.61 0.34
CA THR A 43 -19.90 5.86 1.12
C THR A 43 -20.35 5.68 2.56
N LEU A 44 -19.92 4.58 3.19
CA LEU A 44 -20.15 4.33 4.61
C LEU A 44 -19.24 5.22 5.48
N THR A 45 -19.58 5.36 6.75
CA THR A 45 -18.75 6.09 7.73
C THR A 45 -17.34 5.49 7.77
N PRO A 46 -16.28 6.27 7.48
CA PRO A 46 -14.91 5.77 7.45
C PRO A 46 -14.45 5.26 8.81
N THR A 47 -13.63 4.21 8.77
CA THR A 47 -12.89 3.68 9.90
C THR A 47 -11.42 3.53 9.51
N THR A 48 -10.59 3.06 10.42
CA THR A 48 -9.20 2.70 10.09
C THR A 48 -9.10 1.51 9.13
N GLN A 49 -10.16 0.71 8.96
CA GLN A 49 -10.11 -0.51 8.15
C GLN A 49 -10.03 -0.21 6.66
N GLU A 50 -10.47 0.97 6.22
CA GLU A 50 -10.34 1.44 4.84
C GLU A 50 -8.86 1.61 4.48
N ASP A 51 -8.07 2.16 5.40
CA ASP A 51 -6.61 2.31 5.24
C ASP A 51 -5.90 0.95 5.20
N ILE A 52 -6.37 -0.02 5.99
CA ILE A 52 -5.85 -1.40 5.94
C ILE A 52 -6.08 -2.03 4.57
N PHE A 53 -7.26 -1.83 3.99
CA PHE A 53 -7.55 -2.31 2.63
C PHE A 53 -6.62 -1.66 1.59
N ALA A 54 -6.47 -0.33 1.64
CA ALA A 54 -5.59 0.40 0.75
C ALA A 54 -4.12 -0.03 0.90
N LEU A 55 -3.67 -0.31 2.11
CA LEU A 55 -2.34 -0.86 2.37
C LEU A 55 -2.15 -2.24 1.74
N GLY A 56 -3.17 -3.11 1.79
CA GLY A 56 -3.16 -4.39 1.07
C GLY A 56 -3.02 -4.22 -0.45
N ALA A 57 -3.75 -3.27 -1.02
CA ALA A 57 -3.66 -2.91 -2.44
C ALA A 57 -2.26 -2.39 -2.82
N ILE A 58 -1.63 -1.58 -1.96
CA ILE A 58 -0.24 -1.12 -2.13
C ILE A 58 0.74 -2.29 -2.10
N ILE A 59 0.61 -3.21 -1.13
CA ILE A 59 1.46 -4.41 -1.06
C ILE A 59 1.31 -5.24 -2.34
N ALA A 60 0.08 -5.49 -2.78
CA ALA A 60 -0.19 -6.20 -4.01
C ALA A 60 0.48 -5.50 -5.21
N GLN A 61 0.27 -4.19 -5.38
CA GLN A 61 0.87 -3.44 -6.48
C GLN A 61 2.41 -3.46 -6.45
N MET A 62 3.05 -3.36 -5.29
CA MET A 62 4.51 -3.41 -5.19
C MET A 62 5.10 -4.74 -5.67
N TRP A 63 4.38 -5.84 -5.45
CA TRP A 63 4.84 -7.17 -5.80
C TRP A 63 4.48 -7.59 -7.22
N THR A 64 3.33 -7.16 -7.72
CA THR A 64 2.87 -7.55 -9.06
C THR A 64 3.23 -6.51 -10.12
N TYR A 65 3.52 -5.27 -9.73
CA TYR A 65 3.57 -4.08 -10.60
C TYR A 65 2.26 -3.81 -11.38
N ILE A 66 1.16 -4.50 -11.01
CA ILE A 66 -0.14 -4.34 -11.64
C ILE A 66 -0.97 -3.37 -10.79
N SER A 67 -1.61 -2.41 -11.45
CA SER A 67 -2.56 -1.50 -10.80
C SER A 67 -3.65 -2.29 -10.06
N PRO A 68 -3.95 -1.99 -8.78
CA PRO A 68 -5.01 -2.67 -8.03
C PRO A 68 -6.37 -2.66 -8.74
N SER A 69 -6.70 -1.58 -9.46
CA SER A 69 -7.92 -1.47 -10.26
C SER A 69 -8.09 -2.53 -11.35
N LYS A 70 -7.01 -3.20 -11.77
CA LYS A 70 -7.05 -4.32 -12.72
C LYS A 70 -7.11 -5.67 -12.02
N MET A 71 -6.90 -5.72 -10.70
CA MET A 71 -6.80 -6.95 -9.93
C MET A 71 -8.03 -7.21 -9.08
N ASN A 72 -8.62 -6.19 -8.45
CA ASN A 72 -9.63 -6.36 -7.40
C ASN A 72 -11.07 -6.04 -7.79
N ASP A 73 -11.33 -5.67 -9.04
CA ASP A 73 -12.70 -5.62 -9.59
C ASP A 73 -13.20 -7.04 -9.93
N THR A 74 -13.26 -7.89 -8.90
CA THR A 74 -13.61 -9.31 -9.02
C THR A 74 -14.03 -9.87 -7.65
N SER A 75 -14.41 -11.15 -7.59
CA SER A 75 -14.74 -11.81 -6.33
C SER A 75 -13.49 -11.97 -5.45
N PHE A 76 -13.68 -12.03 -4.13
CA PHE A 76 -12.56 -12.24 -3.21
C PHE A 76 -11.79 -13.54 -3.49
N GLU A 77 -12.48 -14.61 -3.89
CA GLU A 77 -11.85 -15.87 -4.29
C GLU A 77 -10.95 -15.72 -5.52
N GLU A 78 -11.38 -14.93 -6.51
CA GLU A 78 -10.60 -14.69 -7.72
C GLU A 78 -9.41 -13.77 -7.43
N LEU A 79 -9.59 -12.75 -6.57
CA LEU A 79 -8.49 -11.93 -6.07
C LEU A 79 -7.41 -12.80 -5.40
N LYS A 80 -7.80 -13.74 -4.54
CA LYS A 80 -6.86 -14.67 -3.89
C LYS A 80 -6.05 -15.46 -4.91
N LYS A 81 -6.71 -16.05 -5.91
CA LYS A 81 -6.04 -16.82 -6.98
C LYS A 81 -5.01 -15.97 -7.72
N ARG A 82 -5.37 -14.73 -8.08
CA ARG A 82 -4.46 -13.79 -8.75
C ARG A 82 -3.27 -13.43 -7.89
N LEU A 83 -3.49 -13.12 -6.61
CA LEU A 83 -2.39 -12.75 -5.71
C LEU A 83 -1.46 -13.92 -5.43
N TYR A 84 -1.97 -15.13 -5.22
CA TYR A 84 -1.12 -16.32 -5.13
C TYR A 84 -0.36 -16.63 -6.42
N PHE A 85 -0.93 -16.30 -7.59
CA PHE A 85 -0.25 -16.49 -8.87
C PHE A 85 0.91 -15.51 -9.06
N PHE A 86 0.71 -14.22 -8.76
CA PHE A 86 1.72 -13.19 -9.02
C PHE A 86 2.72 -12.97 -7.88
N ILE A 87 2.34 -13.27 -6.64
CA ILE A 87 3.19 -13.05 -5.46
C ILE A 87 3.78 -14.40 -5.02
N PRO A 88 5.07 -14.67 -5.28
CA PRO A 88 5.67 -15.98 -4.99
C PRO A 88 5.85 -16.24 -3.49
N ASP A 89 5.99 -15.18 -2.70
CA ASP A 89 6.11 -15.29 -1.24
C ASP A 89 4.71 -15.41 -0.60
N LEU A 90 4.41 -16.59 -0.06
CA LEU A 90 3.10 -16.87 0.53
C LEU A 90 2.79 -16.00 1.75
N LEU A 91 3.80 -15.61 2.54
CA LEU A 91 3.60 -14.76 3.71
C LEU A 91 3.11 -13.37 3.27
N ILE A 92 3.73 -12.82 2.23
CA ILE A 92 3.31 -11.56 1.62
C ILE A 92 1.95 -11.68 0.91
N ALA A 93 1.74 -12.76 0.13
CA ALA A 93 0.47 -12.97 -0.55
C ALA A 93 -0.68 -13.03 0.45
N ASN A 94 -0.53 -13.78 1.54
CA ASN A 94 -1.52 -13.92 2.59
C ASN A 94 -1.83 -12.60 3.28
N ILE A 95 -0.83 -11.80 3.64
CA ILE A 95 -1.09 -10.52 4.32
C ILE A 95 -1.77 -9.52 3.38
N ALA A 96 -1.39 -9.48 2.08
CA ALA A 96 -2.08 -8.65 1.10
C ALA A 96 -3.55 -9.07 0.93
N ILE A 97 -3.80 -10.38 0.82
CA ILE A 97 -5.15 -10.97 0.74
C ILE A 97 -5.99 -10.60 1.97
N GLN A 98 -5.46 -10.80 3.18
CA GLN A 98 -6.18 -10.51 4.43
C GLN A 98 -6.48 -9.02 4.58
N CYS A 99 -5.54 -8.13 4.24
CA CYS A 99 -5.78 -6.69 4.20
C CYS A 99 -6.92 -6.33 3.24
N MET A 100 -6.98 -6.97 2.07
CA MET A 100 -7.99 -6.72 1.05
C MET A 100 -9.29 -7.51 1.25
N HIS A 101 -9.54 -8.08 2.44
CA HIS A 101 -10.78 -8.81 2.71
C HIS A 101 -12.01 -7.89 2.59
N PRO A 102 -13.11 -8.34 1.95
CA PRO A 102 -14.31 -7.52 1.76
C PRO A 102 -14.99 -7.16 3.08
N ASP A 103 -14.97 -8.07 4.05
CA ASP A 103 -15.39 -7.82 5.44
C ASP A 103 -14.26 -7.11 6.22
N PRO A 104 -14.49 -5.90 6.77
CA PRO A 104 -13.52 -5.20 7.60
C PRO A 104 -13.10 -5.97 8.87
N ALA A 105 -13.96 -6.82 9.43
CA ALA A 105 -13.67 -7.55 10.67
C ALA A 105 -12.59 -8.64 10.49
N GLU A 106 -12.43 -9.13 9.26
CA GLU A 106 -11.45 -10.15 8.89
C GLU A 106 -10.09 -9.55 8.52
N ARG A 107 -9.98 -8.22 8.46
CA ARG A 107 -8.71 -7.53 8.14
C ARG A 107 -7.81 -7.47 9.37
N PRO A 108 -6.48 -7.63 9.20
CA PRO A 108 -5.53 -7.59 10.31
C PRO A 108 -5.38 -6.16 10.83
N ASN A 109 -4.96 -6.03 12.10
CA ASN A 109 -4.53 -4.74 12.63
C ASN A 109 -3.11 -4.38 12.15
N LEU A 110 -2.76 -3.10 12.26
CA LEU A 110 -1.47 -2.59 11.80
C LEU A 110 -0.24 -3.26 12.47
N PRO A 111 -0.23 -3.57 13.79
CA PRO A 111 0.83 -4.36 14.41
C PRO A 111 1.06 -5.73 13.75
N THR A 112 0.00 -6.47 13.42
CA THR A 112 0.10 -7.77 12.73
C THR A 112 0.78 -7.60 11.37
N ILE A 113 0.33 -6.62 10.57
CA ILE A 113 0.92 -6.35 9.24
C ILE A 113 2.41 -6.00 9.38
N ARG A 114 2.75 -5.13 10.34
CA ARG A 114 4.14 -4.74 10.61
C ARG A 114 5.01 -5.93 10.98
N ASN A 115 4.50 -6.84 11.81
CA ASN A 115 5.24 -8.04 12.22
C ASN A 115 5.53 -8.94 11.01
N VAL A 116 4.52 -9.20 10.19
CA VAL A 116 4.68 -10.00 8.96
C VAL A 116 5.73 -9.40 8.02
N ILE A 117 5.69 -8.08 7.79
CA ILE A 117 6.67 -7.40 6.93
C ILE A 117 8.09 -7.50 7.53
N ASN A 118 8.23 -7.38 8.85
CA ASN A 118 9.51 -7.53 9.53
C ASN A 118 10.05 -8.96 9.46
N ASP A 119 9.19 -9.96 9.60
CA ASP A 119 9.54 -11.37 9.43
C ASP A 119 10.05 -11.64 8.01
N TYR A 120 9.31 -11.18 7.01
CA TYR A 120 9.73 -11.24 5.61
C TYR A 120 11.11 -10.58 5.40
N LYS A 121 11.30 -9.37 5.93
CA LYS A 121 12.58 -8.64 5.81
C LYS A 121 13.75 -9.37 6.47
N ARG A 122 13.52 -10.07 7.59
CA ARG A 122 14.55 -10.87 8.27
C ARG A 122 14.90 -12.14 7.49
N ALA A 123 13.92 -12.76 6.86
CA ALA A 123 14.10 -13.98 6.07
C ALA A 123 14.72 -13.70 4.69
N ALA A 124 14.48 -12.52 4.12
CA ALA A 124 15.06 -12.11 2.85
C ALA A 124 16.60 -12.02 2.96
N PRO A 125 17.37 -12.57 2.00
CA PRO A 125 18.80 -12.37 1.94
C PRO A 125 19.12 -10.87 2.01
N SER A 126 20.08 -10.47 2.83
CA SER A 126 20.53 -9.08 2.89
C SER A 126 21.18 -8.71 1.56
N VAL A 127 20.36 -8.27 0.60
CA VAL A 127 20.87 -7.53 -0.55
C VAL A 127 21.41 -6.24 0.05
N GLN A 128 22.73 -6.04 0.02
CA GLN A 128 23.32 -4.72 0.22
C GLN A 128 22.69 -3.80 -0.83
N ARG A 129 21.63 -3.09 -0.44
CA ARG A 129 21.03 -2.06 -1.28
C ARG A 129 22.04 -0.93 -1.32
N GLN A 130 22.86 -0.88 -2.37
CA GLN A 130 23.50 0.38 -2.73
C GLN A 130 22.39 1.42 -2.81
N ARG A 131 22.54 2.51 -2.06
CA ARG A 131 21.59 3.62 -2.13
C ARG A 131 21.60 4.06 -3.60
N PRO A 132 20.45 4.08 -4.30
CA PRO A 132 20.42 4.72 -5.61
C PRO A 132 20.93 6.15 -5.41
N ASP A 133 21.90 6.55 -6.23
CA ASP A 133 22.43 7.91 -6.19
C ASP A 133 21.26 8.89 -6.25
N VAL A 134 21.25 9.87 -5.34
CA VAL A 134 20.21 10.90 -5.27
C VAL A 134 20.16 11.59 -6.62
N TYR A 135 19.06 11.43 -7.35
CA TYR A 135 18.82 12.19 -8.58
C TYR A 135 18.75 13.67 -8.23
N GLN A 136 19.83 14.41 -8.50
CA GLN A 136 19.84 15.86 -8.34
C GLN A 136 19.22 16.50 -9.58
N TYR A 137 18.14 17.24 -9.36
CA TYR A 137 17.52 18.07 -10.40
C TYR A 137 18.25 19.41 -10.49
N ASN A 138 18.88 19.68 -11.62
CA ASN A 138 19.44 20.99 -11.97
C ASN A 138 18.69 21.57 -13.18
N LYS A 139 18.65 22.90 -13.29
CA LYS A 139 17.92 23.66 -14.31
C LYS A 139 18.35 23.38 -15.77
N GLU A 140 19.39 22.56 -15.97
CA GLU A 140 20.00 22.26 -17.28
C GLU A 140 19.76 20.80 -17.75
N GLY A 141 19.00 19.99 -17.00
CA GLY A 141 18.64 18.61 -17.38
C GLY A 141 19.38 17.52 -16.61
N PHE A 142 18.92 16.27 -16.73
CA PHE A 142 19.39 15.12 -15.95
C PHE A 142 20.90 14.88 -16.13
N THR A 143 21.68 15.00 -15.04
CA THR A 143 23.10 14.61 -15.04
C THR A 143 23.33 13.51 -14.01
N ILE A 144 23.86 12.35 -14.44
CA ILE A 144 24.28 11.27 -13.54
C ILE A 144 25.66 11.63 -12.98
N ARG A 145 25.80 11.75 -11.65
CA ARG A 145 27.11 11.87 -10.99
C ARG A 145 27.35 10.64 -10.14
N PHE A 146 28.31 9.82 -10.56
CA PHE A 146 28.83 8.73 -9.74
C PHE A 146 29.79 9.31 -8.69
N ASN A 147 29.50 9.10 -7.42
CA ASN A 147 30.50 9.31 -6.39
C ASN A 147 31.56 8.22 -6.54
N ARG A 148 32.76 8.59 -6.98
CA ARG A 148 33.93 7.71 -6.89
C ARG A 148 34.24 7.49 -5.41
N LEU A 149 34.48 6.22 -5.07
CA LEU A 149 34.97 5.74 -3.78
C LEU A 149 36.25 6.47 -3.36
#